data_AF-A0A931KF96-F1
#
_entry.id   AF-A0A931KF96-F1
#
_cell.length_a   1.000
_cell.length_b   1.000
_cell.length_c   1.000
_cell.angle_alpha   90.00
_cell.angle_beta   90.00
_cell.angle_gamma   90.00
#
_symmetry.space_group_name_H-M   'P 1'
#
loop_
_entity.id
_entity.type
_entity.pdbx_description
1 polymer ?
#
loop_
_entity_poly.entity_id
_entity_poly.type
_entity_poly.pdbx_seq_one_letter_code
_entity_poly.pdbx_strand_id
1 'polypeptide(L)'
;MGESRKISDIKGLKYFKPLVKLLRDLHLDGCRRDRAGNRKLHYDQYCLLVLLSYFNPMARSVRAIVKASKLEKVQKKLGCSAASLG
;
A
#
# COMPACT_ATOMS: atom_id res chain seq x y z
N MET A 1 -15.65 0.60 -20.95
CA MET A 1 -15.17 1.91 -20.43
C MET A 1 -14.42 1.68 -19.12
N GLY A 2 -13.09 1.57 -19.12
CA GLY A 2 -12.31 1.31 -17.90
C GLY A 2 -11.11 2.24 -17.85
N GLU A 3 -11.24 3.35 -17.14
CA GLU A 3 -10.29 4.46 -17.10
C GLU A 3 -8.84 4.01 -16.89
N SER A 4 -7.99 4.46 -17.81
CA SER A 4 -6.54 4.45 -17.70
C SER A 4 -6.13 5.41 -16.58
N ARG A 5 -6.08 4.91 -15.33
CA ARG A 5 -5.69 5.71 -14.17
C ARG A 5 -4.20 6.02 -14.24
N LYS A 6 -3.90 7.25 -14.63
CA LYS A 6 -2.54 7.76 -14.79
C LYS A 6 -1.89 7.89 -13.42
N ILE A 7 -0.57 7.77 -13.42
CA ILE A 7 0.29 8.01 -12.26
C ILE A 7 -0.04 9.37 -11.61
N SER A 8 -0.51 10.37 -12.36
CA SER A 8 -0.87 11.71 -11.88
C SER A 8 -1.96 11.77 -10.81
N ASP A 9 -2.81 10.75 -10.67
CA ASP A 9 -4.03 10.88 -9.87
C ASP A 9 -3.83 10.60 -8.37
N ILE A 10 -2.71 9.97 -7.99
CA ILE A 10 -2.39 9.73 -6.57
C ILE A 10 -1.78 10.98 -5.94
N LYS A 11 -2.53 11.54 -5.00
CA LYS A 11 -2.19 12.71 -4.18
C LYS A 11 -1.87 12.29 -2.74
N GLY A 12 -1.25 13.22 -2.00
CA GLY A 12 -1.02 13.06 -0.55
C GLY A 12 0.24 12.26 -0.15
N LEU A 13 0.99 11.65 -1.10
CA LEU A 13 2.18 10.84 -0.81
C LEU A 13 3.27 11.57 -0.01
N LYS A 14 3.33 12.91 -0.06
CA LYS A 14 4.28 13.69 0.76
C LYS A 14 4.06 13.52 2.27
N TYR A 15 2.84 13.21 2.70
CA TYR A 15 2.47 13.02 4.11
C TYR A 15 2.77 11.60 4.62
N PHE A 16 3.18 10.68 3.75
CA PHE A 16 3.38 9.27 4.12
C PHE A 16 4.71 9.01 4.81
N LYS A 17 5.69 9.91 4.68
CA LYS A 17 7.00 9.76 5.34
C LYS A 17 6.90 9.58 6.87
N PRO A 18 6.17 10.44 7.62
CA PRO A 18 5.98 10.23 9.05
C PRO A 18 5.15 8.97 9.36
N LEU A 19 4.14 8.65 8.54
CA LEU A 19 3.30 7.46 8.72
C LEU A 19 4.09 6.16 8.58
N VAL A 20 4.99 6.06 7.61
CA VAL A 20 5.89 4.92 7.44
C VAL A 20 6.77 4.73 8.67
N LYS A 21 7.26 5.82 9.26
CA LYS A 21 8.05 5.74 10.50
C LYS A 21 7.20 5.28 11.68
N LEU A 22 5.99 5.81 11.81
CA LEU A 22 5.06 5.49 12.90
C LEU A 22 4.63 4.01 12.88
N LEU A 23 4.37 3.47 11.69
CA LEU A 23 3.84 2.12 11.54
C LEU A 23 4.93 1.04 11.44
N ARG A 24 6.21 1.41 11.47
CA ARG A 24 7.35 0.51 11.23
C ARG A 24 7.31 -0.74 12.12
N ASP A 25 6.93 -0.60 13.38
CA ASP A 25 6.98 -1.71 14.33
C ASP A 25 5.97 -2.82 13.98
N LEU A 26 4.90 -2.49 13.25
CA LEU A 26 3.93 -3.45 12.73
C LEU A 26 4.52 -4.36 11.63
N HIS A 27 5.67 -4.02 11.07
CA HIS A 27 6.26 -4.77 9.95
C HIS A 27 6.57 -6.22 10.35
N LEU A 28 7.01 -6.44 11.59
CA LEU A 28 7.39 -7.76 12.10
C LEU A 28 6.22 -8.49 12.78
N ASP A 29 5.11 -7.80 13.03
CA ASP A 29 3.95 -8.38 13.69
C ASP A 29 3.31 -9.48 12.84
N GLY A 30 2.97 -10.59 13.50
CA GLY A 30 2.39 -11.76 12.83
C GLY A 30 3.34 -12.51 11.88
N CYS A 31 4.59 -12.06 11.68
CA CYS A 31 5.57 -12.72 10.80
C CYS A 31 6.05 -14.06 11.38
N ARG A 32 6.11 -14.20 12.72
CA ARG A 32 6.52 -15.46 13.37
C ARG A 32 5.63 -16.66 13.03
N ARG A 33 4.38 -16.43 12.59
CA ARG A 33 3.45 -17.49 12.20
C ARG A 33 3.59 -17.89 10.73
N ASP A 34 4.30 -17.11 9.91
CA ASP A 34 4.51 -17.42 8.50
C ASP A 34 5.63 -18.45 8.33
N ARG A 35 5.26 -19.74 8.42
CA ARG A 35 6.20 -20.85 8.22
C ARG A 35 6.59 -21.05 6.75
N ALA A 36 5.75 -20.61 5.82
CA ALA A 36 5.96 -20.82 4.39
C ALA A 36 6.79 -19.70 3.74
N GLY A 37 7.01 -18.58 4.45
CA GLY A 37 7.74 -17.42 3.92
C GLY A 37 7.01 -16.72 2.76
N ASN A 38 5.70 -16.93 2.65
CA ASN A 38 4.91 -16.40 1.54
C ASN A 38 4.37 -14.99 1.81
N ARG A 39 4.64 -14.42 2.99
CA ARG A 39 4.23 -13.06 3.33
C ARG A 39 5.05 -12.04 2.55
N LYS A 40 4.43 -11.50 1.51
CA LYS A 40 4.96 -10.39 0.70
C LYS A 40 4.34 -9.03 1.05
N LEU A 41 3.30 -9.03 1.89
CA LEU A 41 2.59 -7.85 2.37
C LEU A 41 2.53 -7.86 3.89
N HIS A 42 3.10 -6.82 4.50
CA HIS A 42 3.20 -6.63 5.94
C HIS A 42 2.12 -5.67 6.46
N TYR A 43 1.89 -5.65 7.78
CA TYR A 43 0.79 -4.87 8.35
C TYR A 43 0.98 -3.36 8.18
N ASP A 44 2.20 -2.86 8.37
CA ASP A 44 2.57 -1.48 8.09
C ASP A 44 2.22 -1.07 6.65
N GLN A 45 2.61 -1.90 5.67
CA GLN A 45 2.33 -1.70 4.25
C GLN A 45 0.82 -1.73 3.96
N TYR A 46 0.08 -2.66 4.57
CA TYR A 46 -1.37 -2.74 4.44
C TYR A 46 -2.07 -1.50 5.01
N CYS A 47 -1.70 -1.06 6.21
CA CYS A 47 -2.22 0.16 6.83
C CYS A 47 -1.95 1.40 5.97
N LEU A 48 -0.73 1.53 5.41
CA LEU A 48 -0.40 2.62 4.50
C LEU A 48 -1.27 2.58 3.22
N LEU A 49 -1.49 1.41 2.63
CA LEU A 49 -2.37 1.28 1.46
C LEU A 49 -3.83 1.66 1.77
N VAL A 50 -4.33 1.29 2.95
CA VAL A 50 -5.66 1.71 3.43
C VAL A 50 -5.71 3.23 3.64
N LEU A 51 -4.71 3.82 4.28
CA LEU A 51 -4.60 5.28 4.44
C LEU A 51 -4.56 5.98 3.07
N LEU A 52 -3.84 5.43 2.09
CA LEU A 52 -3.79 5.97 0.73
C LEU A 52 -5.18 6.02 0.07
N SER A 53 -6.04 5.05 0.37
CA SER A 53 -7.43 5.02 -0.12
C SER A 53 -8.30 6.13 0.48
N TYR A 54 -8.03 6.56 1.72
CA TYR A 54 -8.74 7.68 2.34
C TYR A 54 -8.32 9.02 1.74
N PHE A 55 -7.05 9.18 1.39
CA PHE A 55 -6.54 10.41 0.75
C PHE A 55 -6.97 10.55 -0.72
N ASN A 56 -7.40 9.46 -1.35
CA ASN A 56 -7.73 9.44 -2.78
C ASN A 56 -9.12 8.80 -2.95
N PRO A 57 -10.21 9.58 -3.02
CA PRO A 57 -11.58 9.05 -3.09
C PRO A 57 -11.82 8.09 -4.28
N MET A 58 -10.98 8.19 -5.33
CA MET A 58 -10.98 7.29 -6.49
C MET A 58 -10.38 5.90 -6.21
N ALA A 59 -9.67 5.73 -5.08
CA ALA A 59 -9.02 4.51 -4.66
C ALA A 59 -9.79 3.75 -3.56
N ARG A 60 -11.10 3.98 -3.41
CA ARG A 60 -11.95 3.37 -2.36
C ARG A 60 -12.29 1.89 -2.53
N SER A 61 -11.86 1.23 -3.61
CA SER A 61 -12.06 -0.21 -3.78
C SER A 61 -10.75 -0.98 -3.61
N VAL A 62 -10.84 -2.21 -3.09
CA VAL A 62 -9.66 -3.08 -2.91
C VAL A 62 -8.91 -3.28 -4.24
N ARG A 63 -9.65 -3.40 -5.36
CA ARG A 63 -9.05 -3.44 -6.71
C ARG A 63 -8.27 -2.17 -7.06
N ALA A 64 -8.78 -1.00 -6.68
CA ALA A 64 -8.07 0.26 -6.91
C ALA A 64 -6.81 0.37 -6.03
N ILE A 65 -6.85 -0.11 -4.80
CA ILE A 65 -5.69 -0.21 -3.90
C ILE A 65 -4.63 -1.14 -4.49
N VAL A 66 -5.03 -2.32 -4.98
CA VAL A 66 -4.12 -3.25 -5.68
C VAL A 66 -3.48 -2.59 -6.90
N LYS A 67 -4.26 -1.87 -7.73
CA LYS A 67 -3.68 -1.11 -8.85
C LYS A 67 -2.71 -0.03 -8.38
N ALA A 68 -3.04 0.72 -7.32
CA ALA A 68 -2.17 1.74 -6.76
C ALA A 68 -0.85 1.17 -6.22
N SER A 69 -0.89 -0.01 -5.59
CA SER A 69 0.31 -0.71 -5.07
C SER A 69 1.30 -1.13 -6.15
N LYS A 70 0.87 -1.20 -7.42
CA LYS A 70 1.73 -1.52 -8.58
C LYS A 70 2.45 -0.29 -9.14
N LEU A 71 2.12 0.92 -8.68
CA LEU A 71 2.75 2.13 -9.16
C LEU A 71 4.10 2.34 -8.47
N GLU A 72 5.15 2.51 -9.25
CA GLU A 72 6.54 2.64 -8.76
C GLU A 72 6.69 3.75 -7.71
N LYS A 73 6.02 4.90 -7.91
CA LYS A 73 6.06 6.00 -6.93
C LYS A 73 5.43 5.64 -5.58
N VAL A 74 4.44 4.76 -5.57
CA VAL A 74 3.78 4.28 -4.35
C VAL A 74 4.71 3.30 -3.66
N GLN A 75 5.27 2.33 -4.40
CA GLN A 75 6.23 1.35 -3.88
C GLN A 75 7.45 2.04 -3.25
N LYS A 76 8.06 3.01 -3.96
CA LYS A 76 9.19 3.80 -3.44
C LYS A 76 8.87 4.58 -2.18
N LYS A 77 7.60 5.01 -1.98
CA LYS A 77 7.23 5.88 -0.86
C LYS A 77 6.67 5.13 0.34
N LEU A 78 5.96 4.03 0.11
CA LEU A 78 5.35 3.20 1.14
C LEU A 78 6.22 1.99 1.50
N GLY A 79 7.24 1.66 0.69
CA GLY A 79 8.10 0.49 0.92
C GLY A 79 7.37 -0.84 0.73
N CYS A 80 6.25 -0.85 0.00
CA CYS A 80 5.44 -2.03 -0.23
C CYS A 80 5.69 -2.65 -1.61
N SER A 81 5.61 -3.98 -1.68
CA SER A 81 5.53 -4.71 -2.95
C SER A 81 4.13 -4.58 -3.57
N ALA A 82 3.99 -4.97 -4.84
CA ALA A 82 2.68 -5.07 -5.47
C ALA A 82 1.78 -6.04 -4.69
N ALA A 83 0.62 -5.56 -4.24
CA ALA A 83 -0.38 -6.39 -3.56
C ALA A 83 -1.22 -7.19 -4.57
N SER A 84 -1.77 -8.33 -4.13
CA SER A 84 -2.74 -9.15 -4.86
C SER A 84 -3.97 -9.42 -3.98
N LEU A 85 -5.03 -10.00 -4.54
CA LEU A 85 -6.27 -10.34 -3.83
C LEU A 85 -6.27 -11.78 -3.26
N GLY A 86 -5.15 -12.48 -3.31
CA GLY A 86 -5.09 -13.94 -3.16
C GLY A 86 -4.79 -14.60 -4.49
#